data_AF-A0A966I331-F1
#
_entry.id   AF-A0A966I331-F1
#
_cell.length_a   1.000
_cell.length_b   1.000
_cell.length_c   1.000
_cell.angle_alpha   90.00
_cell.angle_beta   90.00
_cell.angle_gamma   90.00
#
_symmetry.space_group_name_H-M   'P 1'
#
loop_
_entity.id
_entity.type
_entity.pdbx_description
1 polymer ?
#
loop_
_entity_poly.entity_id
_entity_poly.type
_entity_poly.pdbx_seq_one_letter_code
_entity_poly.pdbx_strand_id
1 'polypeptide(L)'
;MLSSGEHLAADVIVTATGLQLVSLGEAEIFVDGHQVDFAQTRTYKGMAYSDVPNLATSFGYINASWTLRADLTCTYVCRLLNHMRDTGTRQCTPRLRPGEETMPRRPWIDGFSSGYMQRVMHLMPTQGDREPWINPQNYDKDKKMFREGRLDDGVMQFTN
;
A
#
# COMPACT_ATOMS: atom_id res chain seq x y z
N MET A 1 -18.13 28.10 -21.58
CA MET A 1 -19.07 27.62 -22.62
C MET A 1 -19.22 26.12 -22.47
N LEU A 2 -20.44 25.62 -22.54
CA LEU A 2 -20.73 24.18 -22.58
C LEU A 2 -20.31 23.60 -23.94
N SER A 3 -20.24 22.27 -24.04
CA SER A 3 -19.98 21.59 -25.32
C SER A 3 -21.01 21.91 -26.41
N SER A 4 -22.19 22.39 -26.02
CA SER A 4 -23.26 22.90 -26.90
C SER A 4 -22.97 24.28 -27.50
N GLY A 5 -21.93 24.98 -27.05
CA GLY A 5 -21.68 26.37 -27.40
C GLY A 5 -22.37 27.39 -26.49
N GLU A 6 -23.27 26.94 -25.60
CA GLU A 6 -24.06 27.82 -24.76
C GLU A 6 -23.24 28.39 -23.58
N HIS A 7 -23.54 29.64 -23.22
CA HIS A 7 -23.01 30.28 -22.03
C HIS A 7 -23.95 30.05 -20.84
N LEU A 8 -23.46 29.29 -19.85
CA LEU A 8 -24.14 29.14 -18.57
C LEU A 8 -23.64 30.21 -17.62
N ALA A 9 -24.49 31.19 -17.29
CA ALA A 9 -24.18 32.19 -16.28
C ALA A 9 -24.12 31.53 -14.90
N ALA A 10 -23.03 31.76 -14.16
CA ALA A 10 -22.85 31.26 -12.81
C ALA A 10 -22.20 32.35 -11.94
N ASP A 11 -22.78 32.59 -10.77
CA ASP A 11 -22.21 33.51 -9.78
C ASP A 11 -21.05 32.84 -9.01
N VAL A 12 -21.06 31.52 -8.89
CA VAL A 12 -20.03 30.71 -8.21
C VAL A 12 -19.80 29.41 -8.96
N ILE A 13 -18.53 29.02 -9.09
CA ILE A 13 -18.11 27.73 -9.67
C ILE A 13 -17.39 26.91 -8.58
N VAL A 14 -17.84 25.67 -8.39
CA VAL A 14 -17.17 24.68 -7.53
C VAL A 14 -16.64 23.56 -8.43
N THR A 15 -15.33 23.38 -8.46
CA THR A 15 -14.69 22.45 -9.40
C THR A 15 -14.81 20.99 -8.98
N ALA A 16 -14.69 20.70 -7.68
CA ALA A 16 -14.81 19.35 -7.09
C ALA A 16 -14.19 18.21 -7.96
N THR A 17 -13.06 18.47 -8.62
CA THR A 17 -12.45 17.63 -9.67
C THR A 17 -11.71 16.40 -9.13
N GLY A 18 -11.90 16.08 -7.86
CA GLY A 18 -11.29 14.93 -7.20
C GLY A 18 -9.81 15.15 -6.84
N LEU A 19 -9.06 14.05 -6.85
CA LEU A 19 -7.68 13.99 -6.31
C LEU A 19 -6.67 13.64 -7.41
N GLN A 20 -5.41 14.00 -7.16
CA GLN A 20 -4.25 13.41 -7.81
C GLN A 20 -3.52 12.57 -6.77
N LEU A 21 -3.55 11.26 -6.96
CA LEU A 21 -2.90 10.33 -6.05
C LEU A 21 -1.43 10.18 -6.42
N VAL A 22 -0.59 10.16 -5.40
CA VAL A 22 0.86 10.00 -5.50
C VAL A 22 1.30 8.95 -4.51
N SER A 23 2.26 8.12 -4.88
CA SER A 23 2.86 7.16 -3.96
C SER A 23 3.70 7.92 -2.93
N LEU A 24 3.52 7.60 -1.64
CA LEU A 24 4.33 8.13 -0.52
C LEU A 24 4.42 9.65 -0.41
N GLY A 25 3.46 10.40 -0.95
CA GLY A 25 3.54 11.87 -0.91
C GLY A 25 4.71 12.44 -1.71
N GLU A 26 5.05 11.81 -2.86
CA GLU A 26 6.12 12.23 -3.77
C GLU A 26 7.55 12.08 -3.20
N ALA A 27 7.70 11.43 -2.05
CA ALA A 27 9.01 11.15 -1.50
C ALA A 27 9.83 10.25 -2.44
N GLU A 28 11.06 10.68 -2.74
CA GLU A 28 12.03 9.86 -3.47
C GLU A 28 12.68 8.87 -2.50
N ILE A 29 12.39 7.58 -2.69
CA ILE A 29 12.94 6.51 -1.87
C ILE A 29 14.04 5.79 -2.64
N PHE A 30 15.18 5.61 -1.99
CA PHE A 30 16.33 4.90 -2.53
C PHE A 30 16.70 3.71 -1.64
N VAL A 31 17.04 2.59 -2.27
CA VAL A 31 17.63 1.41 -1.62
C VAL A 31 18.95 1.14 -2.31
N ASP A 32 20.04 1.10 -1.53
CA ASP A 32 21.39 0.88 -2.03
C ASP A 32 21.77 1.79 -3.22
N GLY A 33 21.36 3.07 -3.14
CA GLY A 33 21.60 4.09 -4.18
C GLY A 33 20.68 4.03 -5.40
N HIS A 34 19.76 3.07 -5.48
CA HIS A 34 18.81 2.92 -6.58
C HIS A 34 17.44 3.43 -6.19
N GLN A 35 16.85 4.30 -7.02
CA GLN A 35 15.49 4.77 -6.80
C GLN A 35 14.49 3.62 -6.93
N VAL A 36 13.58 3.51 -5.97
CA VAL A 36 12.55 2.48 -5.94
C VAL A 36 11.42 2.85 -6.91
N ASP A 37 11.20 2.03 -7.94
CA ASP A 37 9.97 2.07 -8.73
C ASP A 37 8.86 1.29 -7.99
N PHE A 38 7.99 2.02 -7.30
CA PHE A 38 6.88 1.42 -6.56
C PHE A 38 5.94 0.62 -7.46
N ALA A 39 5.80 0.97 -8.75
CA ALA A 39 4.99 0.21 -9.69
C ALA A 39 5.51 -1.21 -9.92
N GLN A 40 6.78 -1.52 -9.63
CA GLN A 40 7.32 -2.88 -9.69
C GLN A 40 7.16 -3.68 -8.40
N THR A 41 6.90 -3.02 -7.28
CA THR A 41 6.81 -3.67 -5.97
C THR A 41 5.51 -4.46 -5.78
N ARG A 42 5.53 -5.44 -4.87
CA ARG A 42 4.35 -6.09 -4.29
C ARG A 42 4.11 -5.57 -2.89
N THR A 43 2.85 -5.29 -2.53
CA THR A 43 2.54 -4.89 -1.16
C THR A 43 2.49 -6.08 -0.23
N TYR A 44 3.30 -6.06 0.83
CA TYR A 44 3.19 -6.97 1.97
C TYR A 44 2.13 -6.44 2.95
N LYS A 45 1.07 -7.23 3.15
CA LYS A 45 -0.13 -6.90 3.95
C LYS A 45 -0.74 -5.55 3.58
N GLY A 46 -0.56 -5.09 2.34
CA GLY A 46 -1.01 -3.78 1.87
C GLY A 46 -0.34 -2.56 2.54
N MET A 47 0.72 -2.74 3.36
CA MET A 47 1.36 -1.66 4.13
C MET A 47 2.87 -1.53 3.89
N ALA A 48 3.56 -2.60 3.52
CA ALA A 48 4.99 -2.57 3.22
C ALA A 48 5.21 -3.02 1.77
N TYR A 49 6.44 -2.90 1.25
CA TYR A 49 6.74 -3.08 -0.17
C TYR A 49 7.87 -4.08 -0.34
N SER A 50 7.71 -5.03 -1.27
CA SER A 50 8.74 -6.02 -1.57
C SER A 50 10.10 -5.36 -1.82
N ASP A 51 11.13 -5.90 -1.17
CA ASP A 51 12.53 -5.47 -1.27
C ASP A 51 12.83 -4.05 -0.76
N VAL A 52 11.86 -3.37 -0.11
CA VAL A 52 12.09 -2.08 0.54
C VAL A 52 12.21 -2.28 2.06
N PRO A 53 13.41 -2.10 2.64
CA PRO A 53 13.64 -2.31 4.07
C PRO A 53 12.99 -1.22 4.92
N ASN A 54 12.47 -1.60 6.09
CA ASN A 54 12.05 -0.69 7.17
C ASN A 54 11.00 0.36 6.77
N LEU A 55 10.23 0.14 5.69
CA LEU A 55 9.19 1.05 5.22
C LEU A 55 7.80 0.45 5.44
N ALA A 56 6.94 1.19 6.13
CA ALA A 56 5.52 0.89 6.26
C ALA A 56 4.68 2.14 6.01
N THR A 57 3.51 1.95 5.40
CA THR A 57 2.56 3.00 5.06
C THR A 57 1.16 2.62 5.49
N SER A 58 0.34 3.63 5.76
CA SER A 58 -1.08 3.44 5.99
C SER A 58 -1.85 4.13 4.87
N PHE A 59 -2.59 3.33 4.11
CA PHE A 59 -3.66 3.78 3.25
C PHE A 59 -4.96 3.21 3.80
N GLY A 60 -5.99 4.04 3.92
CA GLY A 60 -7.26 3.64 4.51
C GLY A 60 -8.04 2.63 3.68
N TYR A 61 -9.25 2.34 4.14
CA TYR A 61 -10.20 1.55 3.37
C TYR A 61 -10.92 2.42 2.34
N ILE A 62 -11.17 1.89 1.15
CA ILE A 62 -12.04 2.53 0.16
C ILE A 62 -13.53 2.47 0.55
N ASN A 63 -13.89 1.54 1.45
CA ASN A 63 -15.27 1.20 1.83
C ASN A 63 -15.52 1.31 3.35
N ALA A 64 -14.55 1.79 4.12
CA ALA A 64 -14.64 1.89 5.57
C ALA A 64 -13.76 3.04 6.11
N SER A 65 -13.77 3.25 7.43
CA SER A 65 -12.99 4.32 8.06
C SER A 65 -11.48 4.12 7.89
N TRP A 66 -10.78 5.19 7.56
CA TRP A 66 -9.31 5.22 7.48
C TRP A 66 -8.65 4.93 8.83
N THR A 67 -9.26 5.37 9.93
CA THR A 67 -8.71 5.18 11.27
C THR A 67 -8.62 3.71 11.67
N LEU A 68 -9.50 2.85 11.13
CA LEU A 68 -9.46 1.41 11.38
C LEU A 68 -8.18 0.79 10.80
N ARG A 69 -7.82 1.11 9.55
CA ARG A 69 -6.60 0.58 8.93
C ARG A 69 -5.35 1.19 9.56
N ALA A 70 -5.39 2.47 9.92
CA ALA A 70 -4.28 3.13 10.61
C ALA A 70 -3.94 2.47 11.95
N ASP A 71 -4.93 2.17 12.80
CA ASP A 71 -4.71 1.47 14.07
C ASP A 71 -4.07 0.10 13.88
N LEU A 72 -4.54 -0.67 12.88
CA LEU A 72 -3.97 -1.98 12.57
C LEU A 72 -2.53 -1.87 12.09
N THR A 73 -2.22 -0.98 11.15
CA THR A 73 -0.85 -0.75 10.67
C THR A 73 0.07 -0.37 11.83
N CYS A 74 -0.30 0.60 12.67
CA CYS A 74 0.48 0.99 13.84
C CYS A 74 0.70 -0.18 14.80
N THR A 75 -0.34 -0.97 15.07
CA THR A 75 -0.24 -2.17 15.92
C THR A 75 0.78 -3.16 15.37
N TYR A 76 0.74 -3.47 14.07
CA TYR A 76 1.70 -4.38 13.45
C TYR A 76 3.13 -3.82 13.51
N VAL A 77 3.32 -2.53 13.19
CA VAL A 77 4.63 -1.88 13.25
C VAL A 77 5.22 -1.92 14.66
N CYS A 78 4.43 -1.66 15.70
CA CYS A 78 4.89 -1.81 17.09
C CYS A 78 5.33 -3.25 17.41
N ARG A 79 4.59 -4.27 16.95
CA ARG A 79 4.99 -5.68 17.09
C ARG A 79 6.32 -5.95 16.39
N LEU A 80 6.49 -5.43 15.16
CA LEU A 80 7.70 -5.58 14.36
C LEU A 80 8.92 -4.95 15.04
N LEU A 81 8.80 -3.70 15.50
CA LEU A 81 9.87 -2.99 16.21
C LEU A 81 10.26 -3.68 17.52
N ASN A 82 9.28 -4.19 18.27
CA ASN A 82 9.58 -4.97 19.48
C ASN A 82 10.36 -6.25 19.14
N HIS A 83 9.93 -6.99 18.12
CA HIS A 83 10.64 -8.19 17.66
C HIS A 83 12.07 -7.89 17.20
N MET A 84 12.26 -6.79 16.45
CA MET A 84 13.59 -6.38 15.99
C MET A 84 14.52 -6.05 17.17
N ARG A 85 14.00 -5.35 18.18
CA ARG A 85 14.74 -5.09 19.42
C ARG A 85 15.10 -6.38 20.16
N ASP A 86 14.16 -7.31 20.30
CA ASP A 86 14.35 -8.55 21.07
C ASP A 86 15.32 -9.53 20.36
N THR A 87 15.38 -9.49 19.03
CA THR A 87 16.28 -10.32 18.21
C THR A 87 17.58 -9.62 17.83
N GLY A 88 17.74 -8.35 18.19
CA GLY A 88 18.92 -7.55 17.85
C GLY A 88 19.11 -7.35 16.34
N THR A 89 18.00 -7.25 15.59
CA THR A 89 17.99 -7.03 14.13
C THR A 89 17.73 -5.56 13.80
N ARG A 90 18.32 -5.06 12.71
CA ARG A 90 18.25 -3.64 12.30
C ARG A 90 17.41 -3.40 11.07
N GLN A 91 17.15 -4.45 10.30
CA GLN A 91 16.37 -4.38 9.07
C GLN A 91 15.26 -5.43 9.09
N CYS A 92 14.09 -5.04 8.62
CA CYS A 92 12.99 -5.91 8.27
C CYS A 92 12.60 -5.64 6.81
N THR A 93 12.66 -6.65 5.97
CA THR A 93 12.44 -6.52 4.53
C THR A 93 11.53 -7.64 4.05
N PRO A 94 10.32 -7.35 3.55
CA PRO A 94 9.50 -8.37 2.93
C PRO A 94 10.09 -8.76 1.58
N ARG A 95 10.39 -10.04 1.37
CA ARG A 95 10.95 -10.55 0.11
C ARG A 95 10.09 -11.67 -0.46
N LEU A 96 9.91 -11.64 -1.78
CA LEU A 96 9.25 -12.72 -2.51
C LEU A 96 10.03 -14.02 -2.29
N ARG A 97 9.30 -15.10 -2.01
CA ARG A 97 9.89 -16.44 -1.92
C ARG A 97 10.09 -17.03 -3.32
N PRO A 98 11.01 -18.00 -3.49
CA PRO A 98 11.15 -18.71 -4.76
C PRO A 98 9.81 -19.26 -5.26
N GLY A 99 9.46 -18.92 -6.50
CA GLY A 99 8.20 -19.28 -7.14
C GLY A 99 7.11 -18.21 -7.03
N GLU A 100 7.18 -17.30 -6.05
CA GLU A 100 6.23 -16.19 -5.92
C GLU A 100 6.45 -15.08 -6.94
N GLU A 101 7.59 -15.06 -7.66
CA GLU A 101 7.85 -14.12 -8.74
C GLU A 101 6.82 -14.27 -9.88
N THR A 102 6.30 -15.49 -10.06
CA THR A 102 5.28 -15.83 -11.07
C THR A 102 3.84 -15.57 -10.60
N MET A 103 3.66 -15.12 -9.35
CA MET A 103 2.34 -14.82 -8.81
C MET A 103 1.65 -13.73 -9.64
N PRO A 104 0.35 -13.88 -9.96
CA PRO A 104 -0.40 -12.88 -10.71
C PRO A 104 -0.28 -11.48 -10.09
N ARG A 105 0.00 -10.49 -10.92
CA ARG A 105 -0.01 -9.07 -10.53
C ARG A 105 -1.42 -8.54 -10.62
N ARG A 106 -1.93 -8.01 -9.51
CA ARG A 106 -3.22 -7.32 -9.44
C ARG A 106 -3.00 -5.85 -9.10
N PRO A 107 -3.92 -4.96 -9.51
CA PRO A 107 -3.92 -3.56 -9.09
C PRO A 107 -3.81 -3.42 -7.56
N TRP A 108 -3.13 -2.38 -7.05
CA TRP A 108 -2.97 -2.15 -5.61
C TRP A 108 -4.28 -2.26 -4.82
N ILE A 109 -5.34 -1.76 -5.44
CA ILE A 109 -6.71 -1.83 -4.97
C ILE A 109 -7.53 -2.31 -6.16
N ASP A 110 -8.23 -3.42 -5.94
CA ASP A 110 -9.03 -4.07 -6.97
C ASP A 110 -10.52 -3.70 -6.80
N GLY A 111 -11.26 -3.64 -7.91
CA GLY A 111 -12.70 -3.41 -7.90
C GLY A 111 -13.18 -2.01 -7.52
N PHE A 112 -12.33 -0.97 -7.59
CA PHE A 112 -12.74 0.42 -7.34
C PHE A 112 -12.78 1.25 -8.63
N SER A 113 -13.95 1.80 -8.95
CA SER A 113 -14.22 2.47 -10.25
C SER A 113 -13.88 3.95 -10.28
N SER A 114 -13.39 4.56 -9.18
CA SER A 114 -13.13 5.99 -9.15
C SER A 114 -12.03 6.40 -10.12
N GLY A 115 -12.36 7.30 -11.05
CA GLY A 115 -11.45 7.71 -12.12
C GLY A 115 -10.12 8.29 -11.63
N TYR A 116 -10.11 8.98 -10.48
CA TYR A 116 -8.85 9.50 -9.91
C TYR A 116 -7.85 8.41 -9.53
N MET A 117 -8.34 7.23 -9.17
CA MET A 117 -7.51 6.08 -8.82
C MET A 117 -7.10 5.32 -10.08
N GLN A 118 -8.02 5.12 -11.02
CA GLN A 118 -7.74 4.45 -12.30
C GLN A 118 -6.63 5.15 -13.09
N ARG A 119 -6.62 6.49 -13.10
CA ARG A 119 -5.59 7.28 -13.81
C ARG A 119 -4.15 6.97 -13.37
N VAL A 120 -3.95 6.64 -12.09
CA VAL A 120 -2.61 6.47 -11.52
C VAL A 120 -2.30 5.04 -11.10
N MET A 121 -3.24 4.09 -11.25
CA MET A 121 -3.09 2.73 -10.72
C MET A 121 -1.85 2.00 -11.27
N HIS A 122 -1.43 2.32 -12.49
CA HIS A 122 -0.22 1.79 -13.12
C HIS A 122 1.08 2.31 -12.50
N LEU A 123 1.03 3.39 -11.71
CA LEU A 123 2.15 3.98 -10.97
C LEU A 123 2.17 3.50 -9.50
N MET A 124 1.11 2.84 -9.05
CA MET A 124 0.96 2.35 -7.68
C MET A 124 1.59 0.95 -7.54
N PRO A 125 1.96 0.52 -6.32
CA PRO A 125 2.40 -0.85 -6.08
C PRO A 125 1.35 -1.87 -6.52
N THR A 126 1.78 -3.11 -6.74
CA THR A 126 0.86 -4.19 -7.11
C THR A 126 0.55 -5.07 -5.91
N GLN A 127 -0.56 -5.81 -5.96
CA GLN A 127 -0.83 -6.90 -5.03
C GLN A 127 -0.82 -8.25 -5.77
N GLY A 128 -0.79 -9.34 -5.02
CA GLY A 128 -0.89 -10.71 -5.48
C GLY A 128 -2.31 -11.27 -5.34
N ASP A 129 -2.40 -12.59 -5.38
CA ASP A 129 -3.65 -13.35 -5.20
C ASP A 129 -3.74 -14.12 -3.87
N ARG A 130 -2.68 -14.06 -3.03
CA ARG A 130 -2.55 -14.82 -1.78
C ARG A 130 -1.75 -14.09 -0.71
N GLU A 131 -2.00 -14.42 0.57
CA GLU A 131 -1.26 -13.86 1.70
C GLU A 131 0.25 -14.22 1.64
N PRO A 132 1.13 -13.32 2.13
CA PRO A 132 0.84 -12.01 2.71
C PRO A 132 0.77 -10.89 1.66
N TRP A 133 0.83 -11.19 0.36
CA TRP A 133 0.93 -10.21 -0.73
C TRP A 133 -0.39 -9.58 -1.16
N ILE A 134 -1.36 -9.43 -0.26
CA ILE A 134 -2.70 -8.93 -0.58
C ILE A 134 -3.02 -7.62 0.14
N ASN A 135 -3.97 -6.87 -0.43
CA ASN A 135 -4.58 -5.69 0.16
C ASN A 135 -6.12 -5.84 0.20
N PRO A 136 -6.68 -6.56 1.19
CA PRO A 136 -8.05 -7.10 1.14
C PRO A 136 -9.19 -6.09 1.13
N GLN A 137 -8.95 -4.83 1.52
CA GLN A 137 -9.99 -3.84 1.79
C GLN A 137 -11.11 -4.36 2.72
N ASN A 138 -10.72 -5.16 3.72
CA ASN A 138 -11.62 -5.83 4.65
C ASN A 138 -11.02 -5.83 6.07
N TYR A 139 -11.69 -5.16 6.99
CA TYR A 139 -11.20 -4.95 8.35
C TYR A 139 -10.96 -6.24 9.14
N ASP A 140 -11.87 -7.21 9.08
CA ASP A 140 -11.73 -8.44 9.86
C ASP A 140 -10.55 -9.29 9.38
N LYS A 141 -10.35 -9.38 8.05
CA LYS A 141 -9.20 -10.05 7.43
C LYS A 141 -7.89 -9.37 7.84
N ASP A 142 -7.82 -8.04 7.75
CA ASP A 142 -6.63 -7.30 8.16
C ASP A 142 -6.37 -7.44 9.65
N LYS A 143 -7.41 -7.33 10.50
CA LYS A 143 -7.26 -7.46 11.94
C LYS A 143 -6.61 -8.79 12.32
N LYS A 144 -7.08 -9.90 11.73
CA LYS A 144 -6.46 -11.22 11.89
C LYS A 144 -5.01 -11.22 11.40
N MET A 145 -4.79 -10.77 10.16
CA MET A 145 -3.47 -10.78 9.52
C MET A 145 -2.43 -9.89 10.25
N PHE A 146 -2.86 -8.78 10.86
CA PHE A 146 -2.00 -7.78 11.50
C PHE A 146 -1.80 -8.03 13.00
N ARG A 147 -2.82 -8.52 13.73
CA ARG A 147 -2.71 -8.74 15.18
C ARG A 147 -2.26 -10.16 15.52
N GLU A 148 -2.71 -11.16 14.76
CA GLU A 148 -2.46 -12.58 15.06
C GLU A 148 -1.43 -13.20 14.11
N GLY A 149 -1.24 -12.62 12.92
CA GLY A 149 -0.24 -13.09 11.96
C GLY A 149 1.17 -13.11 12.55
N ARG A 150 1.94 -14.14 12.20
CA ARG A 150 3.36 -14.25 12.54
C ARG A 150 4.15 -13.11 11.91
N LEU A 151 5.17 -12.62 12.62
CA LEU A 151 6.13 -11.66 12.07
C LEU A 151 7.17 -12.40 11.22
N ASP A 152 7.76 -13.45 11.76
CA ASP A 152 8.58 -14.41 11.02
C ASP A 152 7.68 -15.45 10.33
N ASP A 153 7.12 -15.01 9.20
CA ASP A 153 6.22 -15.77 8.33
C ASP A 153 6.93 -16.38 7.11
N GLY A 154 8.26 -16.31 7.09
CA GLY A 154 9.10 -16.76 5.97
C GLY A 154 9.10 -15.81 4.75
N VAL A 155 8.40 -14.67 4.82
CA VAL A 155 8.44 -13.60 3.82
C VAL A 155 9.15 -12.38 4.37
N MET A 156 8.84 -11.98 5.61
CA MET A 156 9.56 -10.92 6.30
C MET A 156 10.94 -11.42 6.71
N GLN A 157 12.00 -10.88 6.10
CA GLN A 157 13.38 -11.20 6.46
C GLN A 157 13.92 -10.18 7.46
N PHE A 158 14.55 -10.68 8.52
CA PHE A 158 15.19 -9.86 9.54
C PHE A 158 16.72 -9.97 9.43
N THR A 159 17.40 -8.85 9.28
CA THR A 159 18.86 -8.78 9.06
C THR A 159 19.49 -7.64 9.86
N ASN A 160 20.83 -7.59 9.88
CA ASN A 160 21.64 -6.56 10.56
C ASN A 160 22.32 -5.60 9.59
#